data_AF-A0A7K4CW69-F1
#
_entry.id   AF-A0A7K4CW69-F1
#
_cell.length_a   1.000
_cell.length_b   1.000
_cell.length_c   1.000
_cell.angle_alpha   90.00
_cell.angle_beta   90.00
_cell.angle_gamma   90.00
#
_symmetry.space_group_name_H-M   'P 1'
#
loop_
_entity.id
_entity.type
_entity.pdbx_description
1 polymer ?
#
loop_
_entity_poly.entity_id
_entity_poly.type
_entity_poly.pdbx_seq_one_letter_code
_entity_poly.pdbx_strand_id
1 'polypeptide(L)'
;MVLTRVAMFITGAVARAIFPLAPEWYNPDPLQPAIYLSAWPFIDMWGCWDSHWLWGISVTGYANPVGLNFFPLYPLAARYAGFVTGDPFIAGLLVSDACMVGSCYLLYKVARLDLDPSRSAGAVAFLLLFPTSFIMNAFFTESL
;
A
#
# COMPACT_ATOMS: atom_id res chain seq x y z
N MET A 1 -16.54 -5.29 -4.93
CA MET A 1 -15.09 -5.35 -4.65
C MET A 1 -14.26 -4.96 -5.87
N VAL A 2 -14.34 -5.67 -7.01
CA VAL A 2 -13.61 -5.27 -8.24
C VAL A 2 -14.05 -3.88 -8.71
N LEU A 3 -15.35 -3.60 -8.72
CA LEU A 3 -15.87 -2.30 -9.18
C LEU A 3 -15.39 -1.12 -8.33
N THR A 4 -15.33 -1.26 -7.00
CA THR A 4 -14.86 -0.20 -6.11
C THR A 4 -13.36 0.05 -6.28
N ARG A 5 -12.57 -1.01 -6.48
CA ARG A 5 -11.12 -0.92 -6.73
C ARG A 5 -10.81 -0.35 -8.12
N VAL A 6 -11.57 -0.74 -9.15
CA VAL A 6 -11.46 -0.15 -10.49
C VAL A 6 -11.86 1.33 -10.47
N ALA A 7 -12.93 1.70 -9.76
CA ALA A 7 -13.33 3.09 -9.61
C ALA A 7 -12.25 3.93 -8.90
N MET A 8 -11.65 3.41 -7.82
CA MET A 8 -10.53 4.07 -7.14
C MET A 8 -9.31 4.21 -8.06
N PHE A 9 -8.99 3.15 -8.83
CA PHE A 9 -7.89 3.19 -9.78
C PHE A 9 -8.08 4.26 -10.86
N ILE A 10 -9.27 4.30 -11.47
CA ILE A 10 -9.63 5.32 -12.47
C ILE A 10 -9.57 6.71 -11.83
N THR A 11 -10.15 6.88 -10.65
CA THR A 11 -10.21 8.18 -9.96
C THR A 11 -8.81 8.69 -9.63
N GLY A 12 -7.93 7.84 -9.10
CA GLY A 12 -6.55 8.22 -8.80
C GLY A 12 -5.73 8.49 -10.06
N ALA A 13 -5.89 7.70 -11.12
CA ALA A 13 -5.22 7.93 -12.40
C ALA A 13 -5.66 9.26 -13.04
N VAL A 14 -6.96 9.56 -13.02
CA VAL A 14 -7.52 10.84 -13.51
C VAL A 14 -7.03 12.01 -12.64
N ALA A 15 -7.06 11.86 -11.32
CA ALA A 15 -6.53 12.88 -10.41
C ALA A 15 -5.05 13.15 -10.68
N ARG A 16 -4.24 12.12 -10.92
CA ARG A 16 -2.82 12.24 -11.26
C ARG A 16 -2.58 12.97 -12.58
N ALA A 17 -3.47 12.79 -13.56
CA ALA A 17 -3.40 13.45 -14.86
C ALA A 17 -3.81 14.92 -14.79
N ILE A 18 -4.79 15.26 -13.95
CA ILE A 18 -5.33 16.64 -13.82
C ILE A 18 -4.48 17.48 -12.84
N PHE A 19 -4.01 16.87 -11.75
CA PHE A 19 -3.24 17.52 -10.70
C PHE A 19 -1.81 16.96 -10.69
N PRO A 20 -0.89 17.53 -11.51
CA PRO A 20 0.53 17.19 -11.40
C PRO A 20 1.02 17.49 -9.98
N LEU A 21 1.98 16.70 -9.46
CA LEU A 21 2.54 17.01 -8.14
C LEU A 21 3.12 18.41 -8.19
N ALA A 22 2.75 19.23 -7.21
CA ALA A 22 3.36 20.53 -7.05
C ALA A 22 4.88 20.33 -6.86
N PRO A 23 5.73 21.03 -7.65
CA PRO A 23 7.18 21.01 -7.46
C PRO A 23 7.62 21.47 -6.07
N GLU A 24 6.74 22.07 -5.28
CA GLU A 24 7.01 22.50 -3.91
C GLU A 24 7.29 21.31 -2.95
N TRP A 25 6.82 20.11 -3.30
CA TRP A 25 7.19 18.87 -2.60
C TRP A 25 8.53 18.28 -3.09
N TYR A 26 9.15 18.87 -4.13
CA TYR A 26 10.51 18.54 -4.56
C TYR A 26 11.51 19.26 -3.68
N ASN A 27 12.06 18.52 -2.72
CA ASN A 27 13.21 18.96 -1.96
C ASN A 27 14.45 18.23 -2.49
N PRO A 28 15.49 18.94 -2.96
CA PRO A 28 16.70 18.34 -3.57
C PRO A 28 17.60 17.57 -2.58
N ASP A 29 17.16 17.33 -1.35
CA ASP A 29 17.91 16.55 -0.37
C ASP A 29 17.91 15.05 -0.79
N PRO A 30 19.09 14.43 -0.97
CA PRO A 30 19.22 13.03 -1.39
C PRO A 30 18.64 12.02 -0.38
N LEU A 31 18.35 12.45 0.85
CA LEU A 31 17.68 11.63 1.86
C LEU A 31 16.14 11.75 1.79
N GLN A 32 15.61 12.71 1.02
CA GLN A 32 14.17 12.85 0.84
C GLN A 32 13.62 11.73 -0.05
N PRO A 33 12.34 11.40 0.11
CA PRO A 33 11.75 10.33 -0.66
C PRO A 33 11.59 10.68 -2.14
N ALA A 34 11.64 9.66 -3.00
CA ALA A 34 11.46 9.85 -4.43
C ALA A 34 10.05 10.38 -4.76
N ILE A 35 9.97 11.37 -5.65
CA ILE A 35 8.69 11.92 -6.15
C ILE A 35 7.88 10.87 -6.91
N TYR A 36 8.58 9.94 -7.55
CA TYR A 36 8.02 8.84 -8.29
C TYR A 36 8.53 7.54 -7.70
N LEU A 37 7.60 6.67 -7.30
CA LEU A 37 7.92 5.41 -6.64
C LEU A 37 8.14 4.29 -7.65
N SER A 38 7.66 4.48 -8.88
CA SER A 38 7.80 3.53 -9.98
C SER A 38 8.11 4.22 -11.31
N ALA A 39 8.50 3.42 -12.30
CA ALA A 39 8.61 3.87 -13.69
C ALA A 39 7.25 4.16 -14.36
N TRP A 40 6.13 3.83 -13.69
CA TRP A 40 4.78 3.89 -14.22
C TRP A 40 3.94 4.88 -13.40
N PRO A 41 3.94 6.19 -13.71
CA PRO A 41 3.34 7.21 -12.84
C PRO A 41 1.85 7.02 -12.47
N PHE A 42 1.12 6.21 -13.23
CA PHE A 42 -0.27 5.87 -12.94
C PHE A 42 -0.44 4.88 -11.76
N ILE A 43 0.57 4.08 -11.42
CA ILE A 43 0.52 3.21 -10.22
C ILE A 43 0.98 3.93 -8.96
N ASP A 44 1.69 5.06 -9.09
CA ASP A 44 2.18 5.85 -7.95
C ASP A 44 1.05 6.38 -7.06
N MET A 45 -0.20 6.42 -7.54
CA MET A 45 -1.35 6.74 -6.68
C MET A 45 -1.50 5.77 -5.49
N TRP A 46 -0.93 4.56 -5.60
CA TRP A 46 -0.91 3.56 -4.52
C TRP A 46 0.24 3.77 -3.53
N GLY A 47 1.04 4.83 -3.70
CA GLY A 47 2.08 5.21 -2.75
C GLY A 47 2.04 6.72 -2.51
N CYS A 48 1.55 7.12 -1.34
CA CYS A 48 1.45 8.52 -0.95
C CYS A 48 1.91 8.68 0.51
N TRP A 49 2.16 9.92 0.92
CA TRP A 49 2.52 10.26 2.31
C TRP A 49 3.65 9.36 2.84
N ASP A 50 3.41 8.54 3.85
CA ASP A 50 4.42 7.71 4.50
C ASP A 50 4.92 6.51 3.68
N SER A 51 4.22 6.13 2.59
CA SER A 51 4.70 5.11 1.64
C SER A 51 6.10 5.41 1.11
N HIS A 52 6.39 6.69 0.97
CA HIS A 52 7.67 7.25 0.55
C HIS A 52 8.82 6.88 1.50
N TRP A 53 8.60 6.94 2.82
CA TRP A 53 9.59 6.55 3.81
C TRP A 53 9.79 5.03 3.82
N LEU A 54 8.69 4.27 3.76
CA LEU A 54 8.73 2.81 3.66
C LEU A 54 9.46 2.35 2.39
N TRP A 55 9.24 3.03 1.27
CA TRP A 55 9.95 2.75 0.01
C TRP A 55 11.43 3.11 0.11
N GLY A 56 11.77 4.23 0.75
CA GLY A 56 13.16 4.58 1.04
C GLY A 56 13.87 3.46 1.81
N ILE A 57 13.21 2.90 2.84
CA ILE A 57 13.74 1.76 3.60
C ILE A 57 13.92 0.52 2.73
N SER A 58 12.99 0.23 1.82
CA SER A 58 13.10 -0.94 0.94
C SER A 58 14.26 -0.81 -0.06
N VAL A 59 14.59 0.40 -0.52
CA VAL A 59 15.65 0.66 -1.50
C VAL A 59 17.03 0.84 -0.83
N THR A 60 17.15 1.74 0.13
CA THR A 60 18.43 2.14 0.73
C THR A 60 18.60 1.67 2.17
N GLY A 61 17.60 1.01 2.76
CA GLY A 61 17.59 0.66 4.17
C GLY A 61 17.28 1.86 5.06
N TYR A 62 17.62 1.75 6.35
CA TYR A 62 17.43 2.82 7.33
C TYR A 62 18.49 3.94 7.18
N ALA A 63 18.65 4.47 5.97
CA ALA A 63 19.61 5.53 5.66
C ALA A 63 19.11 6.92 6.09
N ASN A 64 17.78 7.15 6.05
CA ASN A 64 17.17 8.36 6.57
C ASN A 64 16.74 8.13 8.04
N PRO A 65 17.09 9.04 8.98
CA PRO A 65 16.64 8.96 10.38
C PRO A 65 15.12 8.88 10.57
N VAL A 66 14.31 9.49 9.70
CA VAL A 66 12.84 9.39 9.69
C VAL A 66 12.38 7.94 9.53
N GLY A 67 13.17 7.12 8.82
CA GLY A 67 12.90 5.70 8.65
C GLY A 67 12.80 4.93 9.96
N LEU A 68 13.47 5.39 11.04
CA LEU A 68 13.45 4.75 12.36
C LEU A 68 12.06 4.74 13.01
N ASN A 69 11.12 5.53 12.52
CA ASN A 69 9.72 5.52 12.97
C ASN A 69 8.92 4.31 12.45
N PHE A 70 9.47 3.53 11.51
CA PHE A 70 8.78 2.44 10.83
C PHE A 70 9.38 1.08 11.16
N PHE A 71 8.51 0.09 11.38
CA PHE A 71 8.92 -1.29 11.61
C PHE A 71 9.50 -1.94 10.34
N PRO A 72 10.48 -2.85 10.47
CA PRO A 72 11.25 -3.34 9.33
C PRO A 72 10.53 -4.38 8.48
N LEU A 73 9.53 -5.08 9.03
CA LEU A 73 8.97 -6.28 8.40
C LEU A 73 8.41 -6.00 7.00
N TYR A 74 7.57 -4.97 6.87
CA TYR A 74 6.97 -4.59 5.60
C TYR A 74 7.98 -4.10 4.55
N PRO A 75 8.83 -3.08 4.81
CA PRO A 75 9.78 -2.60 3.81
C PRO A 75 10.84 -3.65 3.44
N LEU A 76 11.21 -4.54 4.37
CA LEU A 76 12.08 -5.67 4.04
C LEU A 76 11.37 -6.71 3.17
N ALA A 77 10.11 -7.05 3.46
CA ALA A 77 9.32 -7.94 2.60
C ALA A 77 9.21 -7.37 1.18
N ALA A 78 8.91 -6.08 1.05
CA ALA A 78 8.89 -5.37 -0.24
C ALA A 78 10.25 -5.40 -0.95
N ARG A 79 11.36 -5.20 -0.22
CA ARG A 79 12.73 -5.31 -0.77
C ARG A 79 13.03 -6.70 -1.32
N TYR A 80 12.79 -7.74 -0.52
CA TYR A 80 13.12 -9.11 -0.90
C TYR A 80 12.23 -9.62 -2.04
N ALA A 81 10.93 -9.31 -2.01
CA ALA A 81 10.05 -9.59 -3.13
C ALA A 81 10.42 -8.75 -4.37
N GLY A 82 10.97 -7.55 -4.16
CA GLY A 82 11.55 -6.68 -5.19
C GLY A 82 12.64 -7.35 -6.01
N PHE A 83 13.40 -8.30 -5.45
CA PHE A 83 14.37 -9.08 -6.21
C PHE A 83 13.74 -9.99 -7.27
N VAL A 84 12.47 -10.35 -7.11
CA VAL A 84 11.72 -11.18 -8.07
C VAL A 84 10.96 -10.31 -9.07
N THR A 85 10.33 -9.22 -8.63
CA THR A 85 9.53 -8.33 -9.48
C THR A 85 10.38 -7.31 -10.26
N GLY A 86 11.61 -7.06 -9.80
CA GLY A 86 12.49 -6.01 -10.33
C GLY A 86 12.19 -4.61 -9.79
N ASP A 87 11.13 -4.44 -9.00
CA ASP A 87 10.71 -3.16 -8.43
C ASP A 87 10.14 -3.38 -7.01
N PRO A 88 10.80 -2.83 -5.96
CA PRO A 88 10.34 -3.00 -4.59
C PRO A 88 8.99 -2.32 -4.32
N PHE A 89 8.62 -1.28 -5.07
CA PHE A 89 7.30 -0.65 -4.93
C PHE A 89 6.19 -1.59 -5.39
N ILE A 90 6.30 -2.14 -6.60
CA ILE A 90 5.35 -3.12 -7.14
C ILE A 90 5.30 -4.35 -6.23
N ALA A 91 6.46 -4.82 -5.77
CA ALA A 91 6.52 -5.93 -4.82
C ALA A 91 5.76 -5.62 -3.52
N GLY A 92 5.91 -4.43 -2.95
CA GLY A 92 5.17 -4.06 -1.74
C GLY A 92 3.66 -4.00 -1.96
N LEU A 93 3.18 -3.52 -3.12
CA LEU A 93 1.74 -3.59 -3.44
C LEU A 93 1.23 -5.03 -3.47
N LEU A 94 1.99 -5.96 -4.09
CA LEU A 94 1.65 -7.37 -4.10
C LEU A 94 1.69 -8.00 -2.70
N VAL A 95 2.63 -7.57 -1.85
CA VAL A 95 2.69 -7.97 -0.44
C VAL A 95 1.44 -7.48 0.30
N SER A 96 1.07 -6.21 0.14
CA SER A 96 -0.16 -5.65 0.73
C SER A 96 -1.41 -6.40 0.30
N ASP A 97 -1.54 -6.73 -0.99
CA ASP A 97 -2.67 -7.49 -1.52
C ASP A 97 -2.73 -8.91 -0.94
N ALA A 98 -1.59 -9.60 -0.86
CA ALA A 98 -1.49 -10.93 -0.27
C ALA A 98 -1.86 -10.91 1.22
N CYS A 99 -1.35 -9.93 1.97
CA CYS A 99 -1.65 -9.72 3.37
C CYS A 99 -3.12 -9.34 3.58
N MET A 100 -3.72 -8.52 2.71
CA MET A 100 -5.15 -8.19 2.76
C MET A 100 -6.02 -9.44 2.60
N VAL A 101 -5.69 -10.33 1.66
CA VAL A 101 -6.41 -11.61 1.49
C VAL A 101 -6.27 -12.47 2.75
N GLY A 102 -5.07 -12.54 3.33
CA GLY A 102 -4.82 -13.20 4.61
C GLY A 102 -5.66 -12.61 5.75
N SER A 103 -5.68 -11.29 5.88
CA SER A 103 -6.46 -10.55 6.87
C SER A 103 -7.97 -10.78 6.72
N CYS A 104 -8.48 -10.84 5.48
CA CYS A 104 -9.88 -11.18 5.22
C CYS A 104 -10.20 -12.62 5.67
N TYR A 105 -9.31 -13.57 5.39
CA TYR A 105 -9.47 -14.95 5.83
C TYR A 105 -9.44 -15.07 7.36
N LEU A 106 -8.48 -14.42 8.02
CA LEU A 106 -8.37 -14.40 9.48
C LEU A 106 -9.58 -13.73 10.12
N LEU A 107 -10.03 -12.60 9.59
CA LEU A 107 -11.25 -11.93 10.07
C LEU A 107 -12.47 -12.84 9.94
N TYR A 108 -12.63 -13.52 8.80
CA TYR A 108 -13.70 -14.51 8.65
C TYR A 108 -13.60 -15.61 9.71
N LYS A 109 -12.40 -16.16 9.94
CA LYS A 109 -12.16 -17.21 10.92
C LYS A 109 -12.47 -16.78 12.36
N VAL A 110 -12.10 -15.55 12.72
CA VAL A 110 -12.39 -14.96 14.03
C VAL A 110 -13.89 -14.69 14.16
N ALA A 111 -14.53 -14.09 13.17
CA ALA A 111 -15.97 -13.83 13.18
C ALA A 111 -16.80 -15.11 13.31
N ARG A 112 -16.32 -16.22 12.72
CA ARG A 112 -16.96 -17.54 12.83
C ARG A 112 -16.96 -18.15 14.24
N LEU A 113 -16.23 -17.56 15.20
CA LEU A 113 -16.28 -17.98 16.59
C LEU A 113 -17.61 -17.59 17.25
N ASP A 114 -18.18 -16.44 16.85
CA ASP A 114 -19.36 -15.86 17.50
C ASP A 114 -20.57 -15.69 16.54
N LEU A 115 -20.34 -15.74 15.22
CA LEU A 115 -21.34 -15.45 14.20
C LEU A 115 -21.58 -16.63 13.25
N ASP A 116 -22.79 -16.64 12.69
CA ASP A 116 -23.13 -17.56 11.61
C ASP A 116 -22.33 -17.26 10.32
N PRO A 117 -22.29 -18.19 9.35
CA PRO A 117 -21.50 -18.03 8.13
C PRO A 117 -21.84 -16.77 7.32
N SER A 118 -23.11 -16.37 7.28
CA SER A 118 -23.57 -15.22 6.50
C SER A 118 -23.10 -13.91 7.14
N ARG A 119 -23.27 -13.78 8.46
CA ARG A 119 -22.78 -12.61 9.20
C ARG A 119 -21.26 -12.51 9.21
N SER A 120 -20.56 -13.64 9.25
CA SER A 120 -19.09 -13.66 9.18
C SER A 120 -18.57 -13.18 7.82
N ALA A 121 -19.22 -13.58 6.73
CA ALA A 121 -18.94 -13.03 5.40
C ALA A 121 -19.30 -11.54 5.32
N GLY A 122 -20.38 -11.12 6.01
CA GLY A 122 -20.76 -9.73 6.16
C GLY A 122 -19.66 -8.88 6.80
N ALA A 123 -18.99 -9.36 7.86
CA ALA A 123 -17.88 -8.65 8.49
C ALA A 123 -16.73 -8.37 7.51
N VAL A 124 -16.34 -9.37 6.70
CA VAL A 124 -15.34 -9.19 5.64
C VAL A 124 -15.82 -8.22 4.57
N ALA A 125 -17.08 -8.31 4.17
CA ALA A 125 -17.66 -7.38 3.21
C ALA A 125 -17.64 -5.94 3.74
N PHE A 126 -17.95 -5.71 5.01
CA PHE A 126 -17.87 -4.38 5.63
C PHE A 126 -16.44 -3.85 5.64
N LEU A 127 -15.44 -4.67 6.00
CA LEU A 127 -14.03 -4.26 5.93
C LEU A 127 -13.67 -3.79 4.50
N LEU A 128 -14.03 -4.57 3.49
CA LEU A 128 -13.68 -4.30 2.09
C LEU A 128 -14.48 -3.17 1.45
N LEU A 129 -15.68 -2.89 1.95
CA LEU A 129 -16.54 -1.79 1.50
C LEU A 129 -16.26 -0.49 2.26
N PHE A 130 -15.55 -0.56 3.38
CA PHE A 130 -15.20 0.62 4.15
C PHE A 130 -14.32 1.57 3.30
N PRO A 131 -14.60 2.88 3.29
CA PRO A 131 -13.92 3.82 2.41
C PRO A 131 -12.39 3.80 2.52
N THR A 132 -11.84 3.64 3.73
CA THR A 132 -10.38 3.64 3.95
C THR A 132 -9.70 2.31 3.65
N SER A 133 -10.46 1.27 3.27
CA SER A 133 -9.90 -0.05 2.94
C SER A 133 -8.95 -0.03 1.73
N PHE A 134 -8.93 1.06 0.94
CA PHE A 134 -7.96 1.21 -0.15
C PHE A 134 -6.52 1.24 0.36
N ILE A 135 -6.28 1.69 1.60
CA ILE A 135 -4.96 1.70 2.24
C ILE A 135 -4.42 0.26 2.34
N MET A 136 -5.29 -0.74 2.49
CA MET A 136 -4.91 -2.15 2.52
C MET A 136 -4.38 -2.69 1.17
N ASN A 137 -4.52 -1.94 0.07
CA ASN A 137 -3.98 -2.31 -1.25
C ASN A 137 -2.84 -1.38 -1.67
N ALA A 138 -2.53 -0.38 -0.83
CA ALA A 138 -1.51 0.62 -1.09
C ALA A 138 -0.18 0.20 -0.43
N PHE A 139 0.88 0.96 -0.70
CA PHE A 139 2.21 0.69 -0.18
C PHE A 139 2.32 1.12 1.29
N PHE A 140 1.72 0.34 2.17
CA PHE A 140 1.48 0.64 3.56
C PHE A 140 1.52 -0.64 4.40
N THR A 141 1.75 -0.48 5.69
CA THR A 141 1.86 -1.58 6.65
C THR A 141 0.51 -2.20 7.05
N GLU A 142 -0.59 -1.51 6.78
CA GLU A 142 -1.89 -1.72 7.42
C GLU A 142 -2.58 -3.05 7.05
N SER A 143 -2.10 -3.71 6.00
CA SER A 143 -2.58 -5.05 5.62
C SER A 143 -1.86 -6.18 6.34
N LEU A 144 -0.62 -5.93 6.79
CA LEU A 144 0.30 -6.89 7.41
C LEU A 144 0.02 -7.01 8.91
#